data_AF-A0A3P7KU48-F1
#
_entry.id   AF-A0A3P7KU48-F1
#
_cell.length_a   1.000
_cell.length_b   1.000
_cell.length_c   1.000
_cell.angle_alpha   90.00
_cell.angle_beta   90.00
_cell.angle_gamma   90.00
#
_symmetry.space_group_name_H-M   'P 1'
#
loop_
_entity.id
_entity.type
_entity.pdbx_description
1 polymer ?
#
loop_
_entity_poly.entity_id
_entity_poly.type
_entity_poly.pdbx_seq_one_letter_code
_entity_poly.pdbx_strand_id
1 'polypeptide(L)'
;MTKGTESRWKMLKREAQPLLKTFITEEKHSPDYLTVDGNFYIPAYDNKLKSLTTKFEQWILSKVLAKDPNLSEEAIIISLYEDYANDVRLFSGGYESATFNFLEMQTHRDILRTPVLDCRLSDALSALPEGTPDRDQFAAKYKRSVMNWLVQSSAVDFLHLLLVCMEWLCTEYSIPARFVISIHDEVAYIVLNC
;
A
#
# COMPACT_ATOMS: atom_id res chain seq x y z
N MET A 1 10.85 -10.32 -13.19
CA MET A 1 9.72 -9.81 -12.38
C MET A 1 9.16 -8.57 -13.06
N THR A 2 7.84 -8.41 -13.09
CA THR A 2 7.17 -7.32 -13.82
C THR A 2 6.29 -6.51 -12.87
N LYS A 3 6.34 -5.17 -13.01
CA LYS A 3 5.45 -4.26 -12.27
C LYS A 3 3.98 -4.42 -12.65
N GLY A 4 3.71 -5.00 -13.82
CA GLY A 4 2.37 -5.09 -14.39
C GLY A 4 2.01 -3.84 -15.21
N THR A 5 0.72 -3.58 -15.33
CA THR A 5 0.18 -2.43 -16.08
C THR A 5 -0.27 -1.35 -15.10
N GLU A 6 0.20 -0.12 -15.30
CA GLU A 6 -0.31 1.05 -14.57
C GLU A 6 -1.66 1.46 -15.15
N SER A 7 -2.65 1.67 -14.29
CA SER A 7 -3.98 2.16 -14.68
C SER A 7 -4.57 2.99 -13.55
N ARG A 8 -5.72 3.61 -13.81
CA ARG A 8 -6.39 4.52 -12.88
C ARG A 8 -7.44 3.79 -12.06
N TRP A 9 -7.51 4.12 -10.78
CA TRP A 9 -8.34 3.47 -9.79
C TRP A 9 -8.93 4.50 -8.83
N LYS A 10 -10.12 4.21 -8.30
CA LYS A 10 -10.79 5.03 -7.28
C LYS A 10 -10.81 4.31 -5.95
N MET A 11 -10.47 5.02 -4.89
CA MET A 11 -10.52 4.48 -3.53
C MET A 11 -11.96 4.50 -3.01
N LEU A 12 -12.44 3.35 -2.56
CA LEU A 12 -13.71 3.26 -1.86
C LEU A 12 -13.57 3.75 -0.43
N LYS A 13 -14.58 4.52 0.00
CA LYS A 13 -14.75 4.92 1.38
C LYS A 13 -14.85 3.69 2.27
N ARG A 14 -14.31 3.74 3.49
CA ARG A 14 -14.25 2.57 4.39
C ARG A 14 -15.61 1.93 4.63
N GLU A 15 -16.67 2.73 4.72
CA GLU A 15 -18.04 2.26 4.94
C GLU A 15 -18.63 1.55 3.72
N ALA A 16 -18.13 1.85 2.51
CA ALA A 16 -18.57 1.23 1.27
C ALA A 16 -17.84 -0.09 0.94
N GLN A 17 -16.68 -0.35 1.54
CA GLN A 17 -15.88 -1.56 1.25
C GLN A 17 -16.61 -2.88 1.56
N PRO A 18 -17.37 -3.02 2.66
CA PRO A 18 -18.18 -4.22 2.90
C PRO A 18 -19.21 -4.46 1.80
N LEU A 19 -19.80 -3.40 1.23
CA LEU A 19 -20.80 -3.50 0.17
C LEU A 19 -20.18 -4.10 -1.10
N LEU A 20 -18.95 -3.73 -1.43
CA LEU A 20 -18.22 -4.32 -2.56
C LEU A 20 -17.96 -5.81 -2.34
N LYS A 21 -17.60 -6.23 -1.12
CA LYS A 21 -17.43 -7.66 -0.80
C LYS A 21 -18.73 -8.43 -1.00
N THR A 22 -19.86 -7.88 -0.53
CA THR A 22 -21.18 -8.47 -0.72
C THR A 22 -21.53 -8.59 -2.19
N PHE A 23 -21.33 -7.54 -2.98
CA PHE A 23 -21.56 -7.53 -4.43
C PHE A 23 -20.77 -8.64 -5.13
N ILE A 24 -19.46 -8.76 -4.86
CA ILE A 24 -18.61 -9.79 -5.48
C ILE A 24 -19.06 -11.20 -5.12
N THR A 25 -19.50 -11.39 -3.87
CA THR A 25 -20.00 -12.68 -3.39
C THR A 25 -21.32 -13.07 -4.06
N GLU A 26 -22.25 -12.12 -4.21
CA GLU A 26 -23.55 -12.33 -4.86
C GLU A 26 -23.39 -12.61 -6.36
N GLU A 27 -22.60 -11.80 -7.06
CA GLU A 27 -22.46 -11.83 -8.53
C GLU A 27 -21.41 -12.84 -9.04
N LYS A 28 -20.72 -13.54 -8.14
CA LYS A 28 -19.61 -14.46 -8.46
C LYS A 28 -18.57 -13.86 -9.41
N HIS A 29 -18.32 -12.56 -9.28
CA HIS A 29 -17.39 -11.86 -10.17
C HIS A 29 -15.94 -12.16 -9.78
N SER A 30 -15.05 -12.14 -10.77
CA SER A 30 -13.61 -12.08 -10.51
C SER A 30 -13.30 -10.83 -9.68
N PRO A 31 -12.41 -10.91 -8.68
CA PRO A 31 -12.00 -9.75 -7.90
C PRO A 31 -11.11 -8.84 -8.74
N ASP A 32 -11.73 -8.08 -9.64
CA ASP A 32 -11.06 -7.10 -10.50
C ASP A 32 -10.81 -5.76 -9.77
N TYR A 33 -10.77 -5.79 -8.44
CA TYR A 33 -10.46 -4.68 -7.55
C TYR A 33 -9.08 -4.90 -6.91
N LEU A 34 -8.43 -3.82 -6.47
CA LEU A 34 -7.15 -3.90 -5.77
C LEU A 34 -7.36 -3.65 -4.27
N THR A 35 -6.52 -4.29 -3.45
CA THR A 35 -6.38 -3.99 -2.03
C THR A 35 -4.98 -3.44 -1.78
N VAL A 36 -4.87 -2.24 -1.25
CA VAL A 36 -3.59 -1.60 -0.90
C VAL A 36 -3.71 -1.00 0.49
N ASP A 37 -2.83 -1.41 1.41
CA ASP A 37 -2.82 -0.94 2.81
C ASP A 37 -4.18 -1.05 3.51
N GLY A 38 -4.91 -2.15 3.25
CA GLY A 38 -6.24 -2.41 3.79
C GLY A 38 -7.40 -1.64 3.14
N ASN A 39 -7.12 -0.76 2.17
CA ASN A 39 -8.13 -0.02 1.44
C ASN A 39 -8.46 -0.67 0.09
N PHE A 40 -9.71 -0.50 -0.35
CA PHE A 40 -10.25 -1.13 -1.55
C PHE A 40 -10.28 -0.10 -2.68
N TYR A 41 -9.74 -0.49 -3.83
CA TYR A 41 -9.66 0.35 -5.02
C TYR A 41 -10.37 -0.34 -6.17
N ILE A 42 -11.30 0.38 -6.80
CA ILE A 42 -12.02 -0.13 -7.97
C ILE A 42 -11.52 0.58 -9.24
N PRO A 43 -11.67 -0.04 -10.42
CA PRO A 43 -11.23 0.55 -11.69
C PRO A 43 -11.89 1.91 -11.96
N ALA A 44 -11.12 2.92 -12.38
CA ALA A 44 -11.71 4.18 -12.86
C ALA A 44 -12.45 3.98 -14.20
N TYR A 45 -13.25 4.96 -14.62
CA TYR A 45 -14.08 4.85 -15.83
C TYR A 45 -13.29 4.75 -17.15
N ASP A 46 -12.01 5.10 -17.15
CA ASP A 46 -11.08 4.95 -18.27
C ASP A 46 -10.24 3.66 -18.18
N ASN A 47 -10.41 2.88 -17.13
CA ASN A 47 -9.74 1.60 -16.93
C ASN A 47 -10.36 0.50 -17.82
N LYS A 48 -9.55 -0.46 -18.29
CA LYS A 48 -10.02 -1.63 -19.04
C LYS A 48 -11.02 -2.47 -18.25
N LEU A 49 -10.94 -2.44 -16.92
CA LEU A 49 -11.80 -3.19 -15.99
C LEU A 49 -13.00 -2.37 -15.47
N LYS A 50 -13.32 -1.22 -16.09
CA LYS A 50 -14.44 -0.33 -15.67
C LYS A 50 -15.81 -1.00 -15.57
N SER A 51 -15.99 -2.15 -16.22
CA SER A 51 -17.22 -2.94 -16.14
C SER A 51 -17.58 -3.32 -14.70
N LEU A 52 -16.58 -3.57 -13.84
CA LEU A 52 -16.80 -3.81 -12.42
C LEU A 52 -17.46 -2.60 -11.76
N THR A 53 -16.92 -1.41 -11.98
CA THR A 53 -17.37 -0.15 -11.40
C THR A 53 -18.80 0.17 -11.78
N THR A 54 -19.12 0.13 -13.09
CA THR A 54 -20.48 0.42 -13.56
C THR A 54 -21.50 -0.58 -13.00
N LYS A 55 -21.15 -1.87 -12.91
CA LYS A 55 -22.05 -2.89 -12.34
C LYS A 55 -22.24 -2.72 -10.84
N PHE A 56 -21.16 -2.42 -10.11
CA PHE A 56 -21.22 -2.19 -8.67
C PHE A 56 -22.09 -0.97 -8.34
N GLU A 57 -21.89 0.15 -9.05
CA GLU A 57 -22.70 1.36 -8.90
C GLU A 57 -24.18 1.10 -9.20
N GLN A 58 -24.49 0.42 -10.30
CA GLN A 58 -25.86 0.04 -10.65
C GLN A 58 -26.49 -0.89 -9.60
N TRP A 59 -25.73 -1.84 -9.06
CA TRP A 59 -26.20 -2.74 -8.00
C TRP A 59 -26.54 -1.95 -6.73
N ILE A 60 -25.69 -0.99 -6.33
CA ILE A 60 -25.98 -0.10 -5.20
C ILE A 60 -27.24 0.73 -5.46
N LEU A 61 -27.32 1.41 -6.61
CA LEU A 61 -28.46 2.24 -6.98
C LEU A 61 -29.76 1.43 -6.93
N SER A 62 -29.76 0.21 -7.46
CA SER A 62 -30.93 -0.67 -7.43
C SER A 62 -31.41 -0.98 -6.01
N LYS A 63 -30.48 -1.15 -5.05
CA LYS A 63 -30.81 -1.45 -3.64
C LYS A 63 -31.22 -0.20 -2.85
N VAL A 64 -30.62 0.96 -3.15
CA VAL A 64 -30.91 2.22 -2.45
C VAL A 64 -32.22 2.84 -2.95
N LEU A 65 -32.41 2.94 -4.27
CA LEU A 65 -33.63 3.51 -4.87
C LEU A 65 -34.87 2.64 -4.62
N ALA A 66 -34.70 1.33 -4.44
CA ALA A 66 -35.80 0.46 -4.01
C ALA A 66 -36.30 0.78 -2.59
N LYS A 67 -35.45 1.38 -1.74
CA LYS A 67 -35.81 1.81 -0.38
C LYS A 67 -36.26 3.27 -0.33
N ASP A 68 -35.57 4.15 -1.05
CA ASP A 68 -35.89 5.58 -1.14
C ASP A 68 -35.70 6.09 -2.58
N PRO A 69 -36.81 6.22 -3.35
CA PRO A 69 -36.76 6.66 -4.74
C PRO A 69 -36.42 8.14 -4.92
N ASN A 70 -36.44 8.96 -3.85
CA ASN A 70 -36.25 10.41 -3.96
C ASN A 70 -34.78 10.84 -3.87
N LEU A 71 -33.86 9.91 -3.58
CA LEU A 71 -32.43 10.23 -3.54
C LEU A 71 -31.86 10.46 -4.94
N SER A 72 -30.94 11.42 -5.04
CA SER A 72 -30.15 11.64 -6.25
C SER A 72 -29.15 10.50 -6.44
N GLU A 73 -29.16 9.90 -7.63
CA GLU A 73 -28.20 8.86 -8.03
C GLU A 73 -26.75 9.35 -7.93
N GLU A 74 -26.50 10.59 -8.34
CA GLU A 74 -25.18 11.22 -8.29
C GLU A 74 -24.67 11.33 -6.85
N ALA A 75 -25.54 11.73 -5.91
CA ALA A 75 -25.17 11.85 -4.51
C ALA A 75 -24.83 10.50 -3.89
N ILE A 76 -25.57 9.44 -4.27
CA ILE A 76 -25.27 8.06 -3.83
C ILE A 76 -23.90 7.65 -4.34
N ILE A 77 -23.64 7.78 -5.64
CA ILE A 77 -22.37 7.39 -6.26
C ILE A 77 -21.20 8.15 -5.62
N ILE A 78 -21.29 9.48 -5.50
CA ILE A 78 -20.22 10.29 -4.89
C ILE A 78 -19.91 9.82 -3.47
N SER A 79 -20.93 9.44 -2.70
CA SER A 79 -20.75 9.00 -1.31
C SER A 79 -20.00 7.66 -1.14
N LEU A 80 -19.86 6.87 -2.20
CA LEU A 80 -19.15 5.57 -2.17
C LEU A 80 -17.63 5.72 -2.14
N TYR A 81 -17.11 6.87 -2.56
CA TYR A 81 -15.68 7.09 -2.76
C TYR A 81 -15.11 8.00 -1.69
N GLU A 82 -13.84 7.79 -1.34
CA GLU A 82 -13.11 8.69 -0.44
C GLU A 82 -12.92 10.07 -1.10
N ASP A 83 -12.51 10.04 -2.37
CA ASP A 83 -12.44 11.20 -3.25
C ASP A 83 -13.02 10.78 -4.61
N TYR A 84 -14.18 11.34 -4.95
CA TYR A 84 -14.83 11.03 -6.22
C TYR A 84 -14.14 11.70 -7.42
N ALA A 85 -13.55 12.87 -7.20
CA ALA A 85 -12.98 13.70 -8.25
C ALA A 85 -11.61 13.20 -8.69
N ASN A 86 -10.81 12.74 -7.73
CA ASN A 86 -9.43 12.32 -7.98
C ASN A 86 -9.29 10.80 -8.04
N ASP A 87 -8.62 10.33 -9.09
CA ASP A 87 -8.18 8.96 -9.27
C ASP A 87 -6.71 8.78 -8.89
N VAL A 88 -6.35 7.56 -8.50
CA VAL A 88 -4.98 7.16 -8.16
C VAL A 88 -4.46 6.21 -9.22
N ARG A 89 -3.18 6.37 -9.59
CA ARG A 89 -2.50 5.43 -10.48
C ARG A 89 -1.96 4.26 -9.68
N LEU A 90 -2.37 3.05 -10.03
CA LEU A 90 -1.91 1.82 -9.41
C LEU A 90 -1.58 0.78 -10.47
N PHE A 91 -0.64 -0.09 -10.13
CA PHE A 91 -0.22 -1.22 -10.93
C PHE A 91 -1.12 -2.44 -10.67
N SER A 92 -1.42 -3.20 -11.72
CA SER A 92 -2.13 -4.48 -11.62
C SER A 92 -1.58 -5.52 -12.61
N GLY A 93 -1.83 -6.79 -12.31
CA GLY A 93 -1.48 -7.92 -13.19
C GLY A 93 0.00 -8.28 -13.27
N GLY A 94 0.87 -7.64 -12.48
CA GLY A 94 2.28 -8.00 -12.32
C GLY A 94 2.54 -8.73 -11.00
N TYR A 95 3.65 -9.47 -10.95
CA TYR A 95 4.04 -10.21 -9.74
C TYR A 95 4.38 -9.26 -8.57
N GLU A 96 4.96 -8.09 -8.88
CA GLU A 96 5.37 -7.11 -7.87
C GLU A 96 4.40 -5.92 -7.77
N SER A 97 3.24 -5.96 -8.44
CA SER A 97 2.30 -4.83 -8.47
C SER A 97 1.88 -4.40 -7.06
N ALA A 98 1.59 -5.36 -6.18
CA ALA A 98 1.22 -5.08 -4.80
C ALA A 98 2.31 -4.32 -4.03
N THR A 99 3.57 -4.74 -4.19
CA THR A 99 4.73 -4.10 -3.57
C THR A 99 4.92 -2.68 -4.09
N PHE A 100 4.84 -2.47 -5.41
CA PHE A 100 4.94 -1.12 -5.98
C PHE A 100 3.82 -0.21 -5.49
N ASN A 101 2.58 -0.68 -5.50
CA ASN A 101 1.44 0.09 -5.00
C ASN A 101 1.61 0.47 -3.54
N PHE A 102 2.04 -0.48 -2.71
CA PHE A 102 2.32 -0.22 -1.31
C PHE A 102 3.39 0.88 -1.16
N LEU A 103 4.54 0.73 -1.82
CA LEU A 103 5.63 1.70 -1.75
C LEU A 103 5.19 3.08 -2.24
N GLU A 104 4.42 3.15 -3.33
CA GLU A 104 3.88 4.42 -3.82
C GLU A 104 2.98 5.10 -2.79
N MET A 105 2.05 4.36 -2.18
CA MET A 105 1.19 4.91 -1.12
C MET A 105 1.99 5.39 0.09
N GLN A 106 3.06 4.68 0.47
CA GLN A 106 3.93 5.12 1.57
C GLN A 106 4.63 6.44 1.25
N THR A 107 5.01 6.70 -0.01
CA THR A 107 5.69 7.95 -0.38
C THR A 107 4.84 9.21 -0.23
N HIS A 108 3.51 9.07 -0.11
CA HIS A 108 2.60 10.18 0.08
C HIS A 108 2.38 10.54 1.55
N ARG A 109 2.96 9.79 2.50
CA ARG A 109 2.82 10.09 3.93
C ARG A 109 3.72 11.28 4.32
N ASP A 110 3.23 12.10 5.24
CA ASP A 110 4.00 13.24 5.77
C ASP A 110 5.25 12.76 6.54
N ILE A 111 5.11 11.66 7.29
CA ILE A 111 6.19 11.02 8.02
C ILE A 111 6.41 9.63 7.43
N LEU A 112 7.55 9.46 6.78
CA LEU A 112 7.96 8.17 6.24
C LEU A 112 8.42 7.25 7.36
N ARG A 113 7.89 6.03 7.38
CA ARG A 113 8.25 5.00 8.34
C ARG A 113 8.47 3.66 7.67
N THR A 114 9.37 2.86 8.20
CA THR A 114 9.55 1.48 7.74
C THR A 114 8.33 0.64 8.13
N PRO A 115 7.90 -0.30 7.29
CA PRO A 115 6.66 -1.06 7.53
C PRO A 115 6.82 -2.18 8.57
N VAL A 116 8.06 -2.58 8.90
CA VAL A 116 8.32 -3.72 9.79
C VAL A 116 8.42 -3.27 11.25
N LEU A 117 9.30 -2.30 11.54
CA LEU A 117 9.53 -1.81 12.90
C LEU A 117 8.93 -0.42 13.17
N ASP A 118 8.23 0.17 12.19
CA ASP A 118 7.69 1.54 12.28
C ASP A 118 8.77 2.61 12.58
N CYS A 119 10.01 2.37 12.14
CA CYS A 119 11.13 3.28 12.32
C CYS A 119 10.97 4.50 11.41
N ARG A 120 11.08 5.71 11.96
CA ARG A 120 11.03 6.96 11.18
C ARG A 120 12.26 7.10 10.29
N LEU A 121 12.04 7.39 9.01
CA LEU A 121 13.08 7.75 8.05
C LEU A 121 13.51 9.23 8.25
N SER A 122 14.68 9.58 7.73
CA SER A 122 15.20 10.95 7.80
C SER A 122 14.21 11.98 7.23
N ASP A 123 14.10 13.12 7.91
CA ASP A 123 13.25 14.24 7.49
C ASP A 123 13.62 14.79 6.12
N ALA A 124 14.87 14.60 5.68
CA ALA A 124 15.32 14.97 4.34
C ALA A 124 14.64 14.19 3.20
N LEU A 125 14.00 13.05 3.51
CA LEU A 125 13.22 12.26 2.56
C LEU A 125 11.73 12.57 2.61
N SER A 126 11.28 13.33 3.61
CA SER A 126 9.87 13.65 3.81
C SER A 126 9.37 14.68 2.80
N ALA A 127 8.05 14.77 2.65
CA ALA A 127 7.45 15.78 1.78
C ALA A 127 7.80 17.20 2.25
N LEU A 128 7.92 18.14 1.31
CA LEU A 128 8.10 19.55 1.65
C LEU A 128 6.89 20.07 2.46
N PRO A 129 7.09 21.03 3.37
CA PRO A 129 6.02 21.62 4.16
C PRO A 129 4.87 22.16 3.30
N GLU A 130 3.66 22.14 3.86
CA GLU A 130 2.49 22.70 3.19
C GLU A 130 2.69 24.19 2.85
N GLY A 131 2.22 24.60 1.68
CA GLY A 131 2.40 25.97 1.18
C GLY A 131 3.76 26.26 0.54
N THR A 132 4.69 25.30 0.51
CA THR A 132 5.94 25.44 -0.26
C THR A 132 5.62 25.43 -1.76
N PRO A 133 6.07 26.43 -2.55
CA PRO A 133 5.99 26.38 -4.00
C PRO A 133 6.62 25.11 -4.56
N ASP A 134 6.02 24.52 -5.60
CA ASP A 134 6.52 23.32 -6.27
C ASP A 134 6.59 22.04 -5.42
N ARG A 135 5.89 21.96 -4.28
CA ARG A 135 5.80 20.75 -3.40
C ARG A 135 5.52 19.48 -4.20
N ASP A 136 4.50 19.49 -5.04
CA ASP A 136 4.08 18.31 -5.80
C ASP A 136 5.11 17.92 -6.86
N GLN A 137 5.74 18.91 -7.51
CA GLN A 137 6.78 18.67 -8.49
C GLN A 137 8.03 18.07 -7.84
N PHE A 138 8.41 18.57 -6.65
CA PHE A 138 9.50 18.01 -5.86
C PHE A 138 9.20 16.57 -5.46
N ALA A 139 8.01 16.30 -4.91
CA ALA A 139 7.57 14.97 -4.51
C ALA A 139 7.62 13.99 -5.71
N ALA A 140 7.07 14.38 -6.86
CA ALA A 140 7.10 13.58 -8.08
C ALA A 140 8.53 13.31 -8.59
N LYS A 141 9.42 14.31 -8.53
CA LYS A 141 10.81 14.20 -8.99
C LYS A 141 11.63 13.22 -8.15
N TYR A 142 11.46 13.24 -6.82
CA TYR A 142 12.26 12.42 -5.90
C TYR A 142 11.56 11.13 -5.45
N LYS A 143 10.31 10.88 -5.86
CA LYS A 143 9.51 9.68 -5.51
C LYS A 143 10.30 8.38 -5.62
N ARG A 144 11.03 8.19 -6.72
CA ARG A 144 11.84 6.97 -6.94
C ARG A 144 12.95 6.81 -5.89
N SER A 145 13.65 7.88 -5.56
CA SER A 145 14.70 7.86 -4.53
C SER A 145 14.11 7.56 -3.16
N VAL A 146 12.97 8.18 -2.83
CA VAL A 146 12.24 7.92 -1.58
C VAL A 146 11.84 6.45 -1.47
N MET A 147 11.28 5.86 -2.53
CA MET A 147 10.94 4.43 -2.55
C MET A 147 12.17 3.54 -2.32
N ASN A 148 13.30 3.85 -2.95
CA ASN A 148 14.53 3.08 -2.76
C ASN A 148 15.02 3.14 -1.31
N TRP A 149 15.02 4.33 -0.70
CA TRP A 149 15.39 4.49 0.70
C TRP A 149 14.43 3.79 1.66
N LEU A 150 13.14 3.76 1.34
CA LEU A 150 12.15 3.00 2.11
C LEU A 150 12.45 1.50 2.09
N VAL A 151 12.72 0.93 0.91
CA VAL A 151 13.10 -0.49 0.78
C VAL A 151 14.40 -0.80 1.51
N GLN A 152 15.44 0.04 1.34
CA GLN A 152 16.73 -0.16 1.99
C GLN A 152 16.63 -0.06 3.52
N SER A 153 15.89 0.94 4.02
CA SER A 153 15.66 1.09 5.46
C SER A 153 14.88 -0.11 6.02
N SER A 154 13.93 -0.64 5.26
CA SER A 154 13.19 -1.86 5.64
C SER A 154 14.09 -3.10 5.70
N ALA A 155 15.12 -3.20 4.86
CA ALA A 155 16.10 -4.28 4.96
C ALA A 155 16.92 -4.19 6.25
N VAL A 156 17.23 -2.97 6.69
CA VAL A 156 17.93 -2.73 7.96
C VAL A 156 17.06 -3.10 9.17
N ASP A 157 15.74 -2.95 9.11
CA ASP A 157 14.83 -3.47 10.15
C ASP A 157 14.98 -4.99 10.33
N PHE A 158 15.00 -5.75 9.23
CA PHE A 158 15.20 -7.19 9.29
C PHE A 158 16.57 -7.58 9.85
N LEU A 159 17.62 -6.82 9.51
CA LEU A 159 18.94 -7.02 10.10
C LEU A 159 18.89 -6.84 11.61
N HIS A 160 18.28 -5.76 12.11
CA HIS A 160 18.14 -5.55 13.56
C HIS A 160 17.39 -6.69 14.24
N LEU A 161 16.27 -7.14 13.66
CA LEU A 161 15.52 -8.29 14.18
C LEU A 161 16.38 -9.55 14.25
N LEU A 162 17.15 -9.84 13.19
CA LEU A 162 18.01 -11.01 13.14
C LEU A 162 19.13 -10.94 14.19
N LEU A 163 19.76 -9.78 14.35
CA LEU A 163 20.81 -9.57 15.35
C LEU A 163 20.27 -9.74 16.78
N VAL A 164 19.12 -9.13 17.09
CA VAL A 164 18.50 -9.22 18.42
C VAL A 164 18.06 -10.66 18.72
N CYS A 165 17.45 -11.35 17.76
CA CYS A 165 17.05 -12.75 17.92
C CYS A 165 18.26 -13.67 18.14
N MET A 166 19.34 -13.46 17.39
CA MET A 166 20.58 -14.24 17.55
C MET A 166 21.23 -14.00 18.90
N GLU A 167 21.31 -12.75 19.36
CA GLU A 167 21.83 -12.42 20.69
C GLU A 167 21.01 -13.10 21.80
N TRP A 168 19.68 -13.06 21.67
CA TRP A 168 18.78 -13.73 22.61
C TRP A 168 18.98 -15.25 22.62
N LEU A 169 19.06 -15.90 21.45
CA LEU A 169 19.30 -17.33 21.33
C LEU A 169 20.66 -17.74 21.90
N CYS A 170 21.71 -16.96 21.63
CA CYS A 170 23.04 -17.24 22.15
C CYS A 170 23.07 -17.16 23.68
N THR A 171 22.35 -16.18 24.25
CA THR A 171 22.20 -16.03 25.70
C THR A 171 21.42 -17.20 26.30
N GLU A 172 20.25 -17.53 25.76
CA GLU A 172 19.35 -18.57 26.27
C GLU A 172 20.00 -19.96 26.27
N TYR A 173 20.68 -20.32 25.18
CA TYR A 173 21.33 -21.62 25.03
C TYR A 173 22.80 -21.64 25.45
N SER A 174 23.29 -20.55 26.05
CA SER A 174 24.69 -20.41 26.48
C SER A 174 25.70 -20.71 25.36
N ILE A 175 25.37 -20.30 24.12
CA ILE A 175 26.24 -20.46 22.96
C ILE A 175 27.28 -19.32 23.02
N PRO A 176 28.59 -19.62 23.11
CA PRO A 176 29.63 -18.59 23.18
C PRO A 176 29.93 -18.03 21.78
N ALA A 177 28.91 -17.43 21.16
CA ALA A 177 29.00 -16.78 19.87
C ALA A 177 29.15 -15.26 20.03
N ARG A 178 29.85 -14.62 19.10
CA ARG A 178 29.99 -13.16 19.03
C ARG A 178 29.74 -12.69 17.61
N PHE A 179 28.94 -11.64 17.46
CA PHE A 179 28.73 -10.98 16.18
C PHE A 179 30.06 -10.44 15.62
N VAL A 180 30.34 -10.73 14.35
CA VAL A 180 31.56 -10.28 13.65
C VAL A 180 31.21 -9.18 12.66
N ILE A 181 30.33 -9.48 11.71
CA ILE A 181 30.02 -8.57 10.61
C ILE A 181 28.67 -8.92 9.98
N SER A 182 28.02 -7.90 9.44
CA SER A 182 26.88 -8.03 8.53
C SER A 182 27.24 -7.36 7.20
N ILE A 183 27.12 -8.10 6.09
CA ILE A 183 27.39 -7.59 4.74
C ILE A 183 26.26 -8.03 3.83
N HIS A 184 25.62 -7.08 3.13
CA HIS A 184 24.47 -7.33 2.27
C HIS A 184 23.36 -8.10 3.03
N ASP A 185 23.14 -9.36 2.68
CA ASP A 185 22.15 -10.29 3.26
C ASP A 185 22.80 -11.36 4.16
N GLU A 186 24.10 -11.25 4.45
CA GLU A 186 24.84 -12.17 5.30
C GLU A 186 25.13 -11.58 6.68
N VAL A 187 25.01 -12.42 7.71
CA VAL A 187 25.36 -12.09 9.10
C VAL A 187 26.24 -13.20 9.65
N ALA A 188 27.47 -12.86 10.03
CA ALA A 188 28.46 -13.81 10.50
C ALA A 188 28.75 -13.66 12.00
N TYR A 189 28.83 -14.80 12.68
CA TYR A 189 29.21 -14.92 14.08
C TYR A 189 30.44 -15.81 14.20
N ILE A 190 31.34 -15.47 15.11
CA ILE A 190 32.41 -16.36 15.54
C ILE A 190 31.94 -17.12 16.79
N VAL A 191 32.16 -18.43 16.80
CA VAL A 191 31.77 -19.29 17.93
C VAL A 191 33.02 -19.92 18.51
N LEU A 192 33.18 -19.87 19.83
CA LEU A 192 34.22 -20.61 20.52
C LEU A 192 33.86 -22.10 20.53
N ASN A 193 34.70 -22.94 19.92
CA ASN A 193 34.58 -24.38 20.10
C ASN A 193 35.05 -24.75 21.51
N CYS A 194 34.17 -25.40 22.27
CA CYS A 194 34.50 -26.08 23.52
C CYS A 194 35.02 -27.48 23.25
#